data_AF-A0A973T8A0-F1
#
_entry.id   AF-A0A973T8A0-F1
#
_cell.length_a   1.000
_cell.length_b   1.000
_cell.length_c   1.000
_cell.angle_alpha   90.00
_cell.angle_beta   90.00
_cell.angle_gamma   90.00
#
_symmetry.space_group_name_H-M   'P 1'
#
loop_
_entity.id
_entity.type
_entity.pdbx_description
1 polymer ?
#
loop_
_entity_poly.entity_id
_entity_poly.type
_entity_poly.pdbx_seq_one_letter_code
_entity_poly.pdbx_strand_id
1 'polypeptide(L)' 'MNRKPHRNGRGLFLGAVLGAVVGYFAGRALGNPAIGIVLGLLAGAALLYRVNPGPRKRR' A
#
# COMPACT_ATOMS: atom_id res chain seq x y z
N MET A 1 -7.22 -19.82 -19.28
CA MET A 1 -8.05 -18.97 -18.39
C MET A 1 -7.16 -17.92 -17.71
N ASN A 2 -7.22 -16.68 -18.20
CA ASN A 2 -6.36 -15.60 -17.74
C ASN A 2 -6.80 -15.16 -16.32
N ARG A 3 -6.06 -15.58 -15.29
CA ARG A 3 -6.37 -15.33 -13.88
C ARG A 3 -6.16 -13.86 -13.57
N LYS A 4 -7.13 -12.99 -13.88
CA LYS A 4 -7.07 -11.57 -13.49
C LYS A 4 -6.96 -11.51 -11.96
N PRO A 5 -5.89 -10.93 -11.40
CA PRO A 5 -5.79 -10.73 -9.96
C PRO A 5 -6.99 -9.88 -9.52
N HIS A 6 -7.83 -10.40 -8.64
CA HIS A 6 -8.99 -9.67 -8.15
C HIS A 6 -8.48 -8.55 -7.24
N ARG A 7 -8.50 -7.32 -7.76
CA ARG A 7 -8.01 -6.12 -7.08
C ARG A 7 -8.95 -5.78 -5.93
N ASN A 8 -8.53 -6.09 -4.71
CA ASN A 8 -9.19 -5.66 -3.49
C ASN A 8 -8.68 -4.27 -3.10
N GLY A 9 -9.44 -3.25 -3.49
CA GLY A 9 -9.15 -1.85 -3.16
C GLY A 9 -8.97 -1.58 -1.66
N ARG A 10 -9.50 -2.45 -0.78
CA ARG A 10 -9.28 -2.37 0.68
C ARG A 10 -7.82 -2.59 1.06
N GLY A 11 -7.13 -3.57 0.46
CA GLY A 11 -5.70 -3.79 0.73
C GLY A 11 -4.86 -2.63 0.22
N LEU A 12 -5.19 -2.12 -0.97
CA LEU A 12 -4.53 -0.96 -1.55
C LEU A 12 -4.71 0.30 -0.69
N PHE A 13 -5.93 0.56 -0.20
CA PHE A 13 -6.24 1.69 0.67
C PHE A 13 -5.57 1.57 2.04
N LEU A 14 -5.67 0.41 2.69
CA LEU A 14 -5.04 0.19 4.00
C LEU A 14 -3.51 0.30 3.89
N GLY A 15 -2.93 -0.26 2.83
CA GLY A 15 -1.52 -0.16 2.53
C GLY A 15 -1.08 1.28 2.29
N ALA A 16 -1.85 2.04 1.51
CA ALA A 16 -1.60 3.45 1.27
C ALA A 16 -1.63 4.29 2.56
N VAL A 17 -2.63 4.08 3.42
CA VAL A 17 -2.79 4.83 4.68
C VAL A 17 -1.66 4.49 5.66
N LEU A 18 -1.41 3.20 5.91
CA LEU A 18 -0.34 2.77 6.82
C LEU A 18 1.04 3.21 6.29
N GLY A 19 1.24 3.06 4.99
CA GLY A 19 2.43 3.51 4.29
C GLY A 19 2.65 5.02 4.44
N ALA A 20 1.62 5.83 4.24
CA ALA A 20 1.70 7.29 4.39
C ALA A 20 2.05 7.70 5.83
N VAL A 21 1.48 7.03 6.84
CA VAL A 21 1.77 7.32 8.26
C VAL A 21 3.24 7.00 8.58
N VAL A 22 3.71 5.80 8.24
CA VAL A 22 5.12 5.42 8.47
C VAL A 22 6.06 6.32 7.67
N GLY A 23 5.69 6.58 6.41
CA GLY A 23 6.40 7.45 5.50
C GLY A 23 6.54 8.88 6.02
N TYR A 24 5.49 9.44 6.63
CA TYR A 24 5.55 10.75 7.26
C TYR A 24 6.62 10.82 8.34
N PHE A 25 6.65 9.85 9.26
CA PHE A 25 7.64 9.84 10.33
C PHE A 25 9.07 9.62 9.80
N ALA A 26 9.25 8.72 8.84
CA ALA A 26 10.53 8.50 8.18
C ALA A 26 11.01 9.75 7.43
N GLY A 27 10.14 10.38 6.63
CA GLY A 27 10.44 11.61 5.91
C GLY A 27 10.72 12.78 6.86
N ARG A 28 10.00 12.87 7.98
CA ARG A 28 10.24 13.89 9.00
C ARG A 28 11.62 13.73 9.65
N ALA A 29 12.07 12.50 9.90
CA ALA A 29 13.44 12.24 10.35
C ALA A 29 14.50 12.60 9.30
N LEU A 30 14.17 12.47 8.01
CA LEU A 30 15.03 12.82 6.88
C LEU A 30 14.94 14.31 6.45
N GLY A 31 14.17 15.13 7.18
CA GLY A 31 14.01 16.55 6.89
C GLY A 31 12.98 16.91 5.81
N ASN A 32 12.32 15.92 5.19
CA ASN A 32 11.23 16.15 4.24
C ASN A 32 10.04 15.17 4.43
N PRO A 33 9.04 15.55 5.25
CA PRO A 33 7.89 14.69 5.54
C PRO A 33 7.00 14.44 4.32
N ALA A 34 6.93 15.38 3.36
CA ALA A 34 6.07 15.24 2.17
C ALA A 34 6.57 14.12 1.26
N ILE A 35 7.88 14.05 1.01
CA ILE A 35 8.49 12.97 0.24
C ILE A 35 8.29 11.62 0.95
N GLY A 36 8.47 11.61 2.28
CA GLY A 36 8.24 10.42 3.08
C GLY A 36 6.82 9.88 2.95
N ILE A 37 5.80 10.74 3.02
CA ILE A 37 4.39 10.36 2.82
C ILE A 37 4.19 9.72 1.45
N VAL A 38 4.69 10.34 0.37
CA VAL A 38 4.49 9.84 -1.00
C VAL A 38 5.14 8.48 -1.19
N LEU A 39 6.39 8.32 -0.75
CA LEU A 39 7.12 7.05 -0.85
C LEU A 39 6.48 5.96 0.01
N GLY A 40 6.10 6.32 1.24
CA GLY A 40 5.42 5.43 2.15
C GLY A 40 4.08 4.95 1.58
N LEU A 41 3.28 5.86 1.04
CA LEU A 41 1.99 5.54 0.40
C LEU A 41 2.17 4.54 -0.73
N LEU A 42 3.12 4.80 -1.64
CA LEU A 42 3.41 3.91 -2.77
C LEU A 42 3.89 2.53 -2.29
N ALA A 43 4.85 2.50 -1.37
CA ALA A 43 5.42 1.27 -0.84
C ALA A 43 4.39 0.43 -0.08
N GLY A 44 3.62 1.06 0.82
CA GLY A 44 2.60 0.40 1.61
C GLY A 44 1.45 -0.12 0.75
N ALA A 45 0.98 0.68 -0.21
CA ALA A 45 -0.04 0.25 -1.18
C ALA A 45 0.45 -0.95 -1.99
N ALA A 46 1.67 -0.91 -2.53
CA ALA A 46 2.24 -2.00 -3.31
C ALA A 46 2.44 -3.28 -2.47
N LEU A 47 2.90 -3.13 -1.22
CA LEU A 47 3.13 -4.25 -0.32
C LEU A 47 1.82 -4.96 0.02
N LEU A 48 0.81 -4.23 0.48
CA LEU A 48 -0.47 -4.84 0.85
C LEU A 48 -1.28 -5.32 -0.36
N TYR A 49 -1.11 -4.67 -1.52
CA TYR A 49 -1.63 -5.17 -2.79
C TYR A 49 -1.02 -6.52 -3.18
N ARG A 50 0.25 -6.76 -2.83
CA ARG A 50 0.95 -8.01 -3.10
C ARG A 50 0.68 -9.09 -2.04
N VAL A 51 0.65 -8.70 -0.76
CA VAL A 51 0.55 -9.62 0.38
C VAL A 51 -0.89 -10.06 0.66
N ASN A 52 -1.86 -9.18 0.43
CA ASN A 52 -3.28 -9.50 0.57
C ASN A 52 -3.97 -9.38 -0.80
N PRO A 53 -3.75 -10.30 -1.75
CA PRO A 53 -4.63 -10.43 -2.89
C PRO A 53 -5.98 -10.91 -2.35
N GLY A 54 -7.03 -10.17 -2.65
CA GLY A 54 -8.35 -10.33 -2.03
C GLY A 54 -8.87 -11.75 -2.17
N PRO A 55 -9.85 -12.14 -1.34
CA PRO A 55 -10.33 -13.51 -1.29
C PRO A 55 -10.54 -14.02 -2.71
N ARG A 56 -9.75 -15.02 -3.10
CA ARG A 56 -10.01 -15.79 -4.31
C ARG A 56 -11.46 -16.24 -4.17
N LYS A 57 -12.37 -15.74 -5.02
CA LYS A 57 -13.65 -16.40 -5.19
C LYS A 57 -13.32 -17.82 -5.62
N ARG A 58 -13.32 -18.75 -4.66
CA ARG A 58 -13.43 -20.17 -4.91
C ARG A 58 -14.85 -20.33 -5.46
N ARG A 59 -14.98 -20.27 -6.77
CA ARG A 59 -16.13 -20.82 -7.48
C ARG A 59 -15.62 -22.02 -8.25
#